data_AF-A0A371QP15-F1
#
_entry.id   AF-A0A371QP15-F1
#
_cell.length_a   1.000
_cell.length_b   1.000
_cell.length_c   1.000
_cell.angle_alpha   90.00
_cell.angle_beta   90.00
_cell.angle_gamma   90.00
#
_symmetry.space_group_name_H-M   'P 1'
#
loop_
_entity.id
_entity.type
_entity.pdbx_description
1 polymer ?
#
loop_
_entity_poly.entity_id
_entity_poly.type
_entity_poly.pdbx_seq_one_letter_code
_entity_poly.pdbx_strand_id
1 'polypeptide(L)'
;MKFMQWLKQIVIDLFAIIVIALAVFYESNYLAYVVYTYTVLMVIARFLSLVSENFSAITKKKVSEAPRIVYHIIYCINVLILGIGGWYVTAGGWIFIWAAAAIVDKRSF
;
A
#
# COMPACT_ATOMS: atom_id res chain seq x y z
N MET A 1 -2.81 -15.19 -20.98
CA MET A 1 -3.21 -15.56 -19.59
C MET A 1 -2.43 -14.79 -18.48
N LYS A 2 -1.73 -13.69 -18.79
CA LYS A 2 -1.03 -12.83 -17.78
C LYS A 2 -1.96 -11.87 -17.03
N PHE A 3 -3.08 -11.46 -17.64
CA PHE A 3 -4.00 -10.47 -17.08
C PHE A 3 -4.57 -10.86 -15.70
N MET A 4 -5.01 -12.12 -15.55
CA MET A 4 -5.55 -12.62 -14.27
C MET A 4 -4.48 -12.79 -13.18
N GLN A 5 -3.19 -12.90 -13.53
CA GLN A 5 -2.14 -13.19 -12.56
C GLN A 5 -1.73 -11.94 -11.78
N TRP A 6 -1.52 -10.82 -12.46
CA TRP A 6 -1.15 -9.57 -11.79
C TRP A 6 -2.34 -8.94 -11.04
N LEU A 7 -3.57 -9.12 -11.54
CA LEU A 7 -4.77 -8.62 -10.86
C LEU A 7 -4.97 -9.31 -9.50
N LYS A 8 -4.72 -10.63 -9.42
CA LYS A 8 -4.71 -11.37 -8.15
C LYS A 8 -3.64 -10.88 -7.18
N GLN A 9 -2.55 -10.29 -7.67
CA GLN A 9 -1.47 -9.78 -6.83
C GLN A 9 -1.78 -8.40 -6.24
N ILE A 10 -2.63 -7.60 -6.89
CA ILE A 10 -3.07 -6.28 -6.39
C ILE A 10 -4.43 -6.31 -5.66
N VAL A 11 -5.08 -7.46 -5.58
CA VAL A 11 -6.43 -7.59 -4.99
C VAL A 11 -6.49 -7.07 -3.56
N ILE A 12 -5.42 -7.28 -2.79
CA ILE A 12 -5.32 -6.83 -1.39
C ILE A 12 -5.26 -5.30 -1.34
N ASP A 13 -4.48 -4.66 -2.23
CA ASP A 13 -4.38 -3.20 -2.29
C ASP A 13 -5.70 -2.56 -2.79
N LEU A 14 -6.41 -3.21 -3.72
CA LEU A 14 -7.75 -2.77 -4.16
C LEU A 14 -8.76 -2.88 -3.01
N PHE A 15 -8.72 -3.97 -2.25
CA PHE A 15 -9.55 -4.13 -1.06
C PHE A 15 -9.22 -3.07 0.00
N ALA A 16 -7.94 -2.73 0.16
CA ALA A 16 -7.52 -1.66 1.06
C ALA A 16 -8.13 -0.30 0.67
N ILE A 17 -8.20 0.04 -0.62
CA ILE A 17 -8.89 1.27 -1.08
C ILE A 17 -10.35 1.28 -0.62
N ILE A 18 -11.07 0.18 -0.81
CA ILE A 18 -12.49 0.08 -0.43
C ILE A 18 -12.64 0.23 1.08
N VAL A 19 -11.84 -0.49 1.86
CA VAL A 19 -11.89 -0.44 3.34
C VAL A 19 -11.54 0.94 3.86
N ILE A 20 -10.53 1.61 3.29
CA ILE A 20 -10.14 2.98 3.64
C ILE A 20 -11.27 3.96 3.30
N ALA A 21 -11.85 3.86 2.10
CA ALA A 21 -12.98 4.70 1.70
C ALA A 21 -14.17 4.53 2.66
N LEU A 22 -14.53 3.28 2.97
CA LEU A 22 -15.60 2.99 3.92
C LEU A 22 -15.28 3.53 5.32
N ALA A 23 -14.06 3.35 5.81
CA ALA A 23 -13.64 3.87 7.12
C ALA A 23 -13.74 5.40 7.20
N VAL A 24 -13.33 6.09 6.13
CA VAL A 24 -13.34 7.56 6.05
C VAL A 24 -14.76 8.11 5.93
N PHE A 25 -15.58 7.56 5.02
CA PHE A 25 -16.90 8.14 4.72
C PHE A 25 -18.02 7.68 5.66
N TYR A 26 -17.89 6.53 6.31
CA TYR A 26 -18.88 6.02 7.27
C TYR A 26 -18.48 6.23 8.74
N GLU A 27 -17.30 6.80 9.00
CA GLU A 27 -16.79 7.13 10.35
C GLU A 27 -16.88 5.95 11.34
N SER A 28 -16.70 4.72 10.85
CA SER A 28 -16.82 3.52 11.69
C SER A 28 -15.54 3.28 12.49
N ASN A 29 -15.65 3.31 13.82
CA ASN A 29 -14.54 3.02 14.73
C ASN A 29 -13.90 1.64 14.47
N TYR A 30 -14.69 0.63 14.14
CA TYR A 30 -14.16 -0.71 13.84
C TYR A 30 -13.31 -0.72 12.57
N LEU A 31 -13.79 -0.07 11.50
CA LEU A 31 -13.03 0.05 10.26
C LEU A 31 -11.78 0.91 10.46
N ALA A 32 -11.83 1.91 11.35
CA ALA A 32 -10.66 2.70 11.71
C ALA A 32 -9.55 1.86 12.33
N TYR A 33 -9.86 1.01 13.30
CA TYR A 33 -8.86 0.11 13.88
C TYR A 33 -8.27 -0.86 12.86
N VAL A 34 -9.09 -1.35 11.92
CA VAL A 34 -8.62 -2.19 10.81
C VAL A 34 -7.64 -1.42 9.92
N VAL A 35 -7.99 -0.20 9.52
CA VAL A 35 -7.15 0.66 8.68
C VAL A 35 -5.83 1.01 9.38
N TYR A 36 -5.87 1.37 10.67
CA TYR A 36 -4.66 1.68 11.44
C TYR A 36 -3.75 0.47 11.57
N THR A 37 -4.30 -0.67 11.97
CA THR A 37 -3.52 -1.92 12.14
C THR A 37 -2.87 -2.33 10.83
N TYR A 38 -3.66 -2.35 9.74
CA TYR A 38 -3.16 -2.66 8.40
C TYR A 38 -2.08 -1.68 7.95
N THR A 39 -2.27 -0.38 8.17
CA THR A 39 -1.29 0.65 7.79
C THR A 39 0.01 0.47 8.56
N VAL A 40 -0.02 0.25 9.87
CA VAL A 40 1.18 0.01 10.69
C VAL A 40 1.94 -1.23 10.20
N LEU A 41 1.24 -2.34 9.95
CA LEU A 41 1.86 -3.56 9.44
C LEU A 41 2.52 -3.32 8.06
N MET A 42 1.87 -2.58 7.17
CA MET A 42 2.42 -2.21 5.87
C MET A 42 3.66 -1.30 5.99
N VAL A 43 3.61 -0.30 6.87
CA VAL A 43 4.76 0.59 7.14
C VAL A 43 5.95 -0.23 7.61
N ILE A 44 5.75 -1.14 8.58
CA ILE A 44 6.81 -2.03 9.08
C ILE A 44 7.35 -2.91 7.95
N ALA A 45 6.48 -3.56 7.18
CA ALA A 45 6.90 -4.42 6.08
C ALA A 45 7.75 -3.67 5.04
N ARG A 46 7.35 -2.44 4.69
CA ARG A 46 8.09 -1.58 3.76
C ARG A 46 9.39 -1.06 4.37
N PHE A 47 9.40 -0.72 5.64
CA PHE A 47 10.61 -0.33 6.36
C PHE A 47 11.64 -1.47 6.36
N LEU A 48 11.24 -2.70 6.69
CA LEU A 48 12.13 -3.87 6.63
C LEU A 48 12.68 -4.10 5.21
N SER A 49 11.85 -3.88 4.19
CA SER A 49 12.28 -3.99 2.79
C SER A 49 13.27 -2.89 2.37
N LEU A 50 13.24 -1.73 3.02
CA LEU A 50 14.21 -0.65 2.79
C LEU A 50 15.58 -0.92 3.45
N VAL A 51 15.58 -1.56 4.62
CA VAL A 51 16.78 -1.79 5.42
C VAL A 51 17.49 -3.08 5.04
N SER A 52 16.76 -4.11 4.59
CA SER A 52 17.34 -5.42 4.29
C SER A 52 17.14 -5.83 2.83
N GLU A 53 18.25 -6.08 2.13
CA GLU A 53 18.24 -6.62 0.77
C GLU A 53 17.63 -8.02 0.69
N ASN A 54 17.81 -8.84 1.73
CA ASN A 54 17.20 -10.16 1.83
C ASN A 54 15.66 -10.07 1.93
N PHE A 55 15.13 -9.08 2.65
CA PHE A 55 13.68 -8.82 2.68
C PHE A 55 13.17 -8.24 1.36
N SER A 56 13.95 -7.37 0.72
CA SER A 56 13.67 -6.87 -0.63
C SER A 56 13.56 -8.01 -1.64
N ALA A 57 14.43 -9.03 -1.59
CA ALA A 57 14.36 -10.20 -2.47
C ALA A 57 13.07 -11.03 -2.26
N ILE A 58 12.64 -11.20 -1.02
CA ILE A 58 11.39 -11.92 -0.68
C ILE A 58 10.16 -11.14 -1.13
N THR A 59 10.16 -9.82 -0.97
CA THR A 59 9.08 -8.96 -1.48
C THR A 59 9.12 -8.86 -2.99
N LYS A 60 10.28 -8.74 -3.64
CA LYS A 60 10.45 -8.73 -5.11
C LYS A 60 9.85 -9.95 -5.79
N LYS A 61 10.04 -11.14 -5.23
CA LYS A 61 9.43 -12.37 -5.77
C LYS A 61 7.90 -12.33 -5.75
N LYS A 62 7.31 -11.46 -4.91
CA LYS A 62 5.87 -11.16 -4.84
C LYS A 62 5.49 -9.82 -5.49
N VAL A 63 6.45 -8.92 -5.76
CA VAL A 63 6.23 -7.65 -6.46
C VAL A 63 5.89 -8.03 -7.88
N SER A 64 4.61 -7.84 -8.14
CA SER A 64 3.84 -8.32 -9.26
C SER A 64 4.42 -8.00 -10.63
N GLU A 65 4.07 -8.82 -11.63
CA GLU A 65 4.14 -8.43 -13.05
C GLU A 65 3.20 -7.25 -13.38
N ALA A 66 2.47 -6.70 -12.42
CA ALA A 66 1.59 -5.55 -12.62
C ALA A 66 2.38 -4.32 -13.08
N PRO A 67 1.82 -3.51 -13.99
CA PRO A 67 2.46 -2.28 -14.42
C PRO A 67 2.74 -1.35 -13.24
N ARG A 68 3.97 -0.82 -13.15
CA ARG A 68 4.41 0.12 -12.10
C ARG A 68 3.42 1.27 -11.86
N ILE A 69 2.82 1.80 -12.93
CA ILE A 69 1.87 2.90 -12.87
C ILE A 69 0.62 2.56 -12.03
N VAL A 70 0.17 1.30 -12.03
CA VAL A 70 -1.03 0.86 -11.30
C VAL A 70 -0.81 1.02 -9.80
N TYR A 71 0.36 0.64 -9.29
CA TYR A 71 0.69 0.80 -7.87
C TYR A 71 0.75 2.27 -7.45
N HIS A 72 1.32 3.14 -8.30
CA HIS A 72 1.33 4.58 -8.03
C HIS A 72 -0.08 5.16 -7.97
N ILE A 73 -0.97 4.74 -8.88
CA ILE A 73 -2.37 5.18 -8.86
C ILE A 73 -3.05 4.71 -7.58
N ILE A 74 -2.90 3.44 -7.19
CA ILE A 74 -3.53 2.89 -5.98
C ILE A 74 -3.05 3.64 -4.72
N TYR A 75 -1.74 3.83 -4.57
CA TYR A 75 -1.19 4.56 -3.43
C TYR A 75 -1.59 6.03 -3.42
N CYS A 76 -1.62 6.68 -4.58
CA CYS A 76 -2.12 8.06 -4.71
C CYS A 76 -3.58 8.17 -4.26
N ILE A 77 -4.45 7.25 -4.71
CA ILE A 77 -5.87 7.23 -4.32
C ILE A 77 -6.02 7.08 -2.80
N ASN A 78 -5.28 6.16 -2.17
CA ASN A 78 -5.34 5.99 -0.72
C ASN A 78 -4.90 7.24 0.04
N VAL A 79 -3.82 7.89 -0.39
CA VAL A 79 -3.36 9.15 0.21
C VAL A 79 -4.40 10.26 0.06
N LEU A 80 -5.03 10.38 -1.11
CA LEU A 80 -6.08 11.38 -1.36
C LEU A 80 -7.32 11.12 -0.48
N ILE A 81 -7.81 9.89 -0.42
CA ILE A 81 -8.98 9.54 0.40
C ILE A 81 -8.70 9.82 1.88
N LEU A 82 -7.56 9.37 2.40
CA LEU A 82 -7.17 9.62 3.79
C LEU A 82 -6.98 11.12 4.07
N GLY A 83 -6.41 11.87 3.11
CA GLY A 83 -6.22 13.31 3.22
C GLY A 83 -7.54 14.09 3.27
N ILE A 84 -8.49 13.76 2.40
CA ILE A 84 -9.84 14.34 2.39
C ILE A 84 -10.58 14.00 3.69
N GLY A 85 -10.40 12.76 4.19
CA GLY A 85 -10.97 12.31 5.45
C GLY A 85 -10.37 12.94 6.71
N GLY A 86 -9.28 13.71 6.60
CA GLY A 86 -8.57 14.28 7.75
C GLY A 86 -7.65 13.31 8.50
N TRP A 87 -7.38 12.13 7.94
CA TRP A 87 -6.57 11.07 8.56
C TRP A 87 -5.09 11.28 8.25
N TYR A 88 -4.55 12.45 8.60
CA TYR A 88 -3.23 12.90 8.15
C TYR A 88 -2.09 12.00 8.60
N VAL A 89 -2.15 11.43 9.81
CA VAL A 89 -1.13 10.49 10.30
C VAL A 89 -1.11 9.22 9.44
N THR A 90 -2.28 8.66 9.15
CA THR A 90 -2.43 7.46 8.31
C THR A 90 -2.02 7.78 6.87
N ALA A 91 -2.43 8.92 6.32
CA ALA A 91 -2.01 9.40 5.01
C ALA A 91 -0.48 9.52 4.93
N GLY A 92 0.18 10.05 5.96
CA GLY A 92 1.63 10.10 6.07
C GLY A 92 2.28 8.71 6.04
N GLY A 93 1.68 7.73 6.72
CA GLY A 93 2.09 6.32 6.64
C GLY A 93 2.00 5.77 5.22
N TRP A 94 0.92 6.08 4.49
CA TRP A 94 0.76 5.67 3.08
C TRP A 94 1.74 6.38 2.13
N ILE A 95 2.06 7.66 2.38
CA ILE A 95 3.13 8.36 1.65
C ILE A 95 4.48 7.66 1.89
N PHE A 96 4.78 7.28 3.14
CA PHE A 96 6.00 6.53 3.45
C PHE A 96 6.02 5.17 2.73
N ILE A 97 4.93 4.40 2.79
CA ILE A 97 4.79 3.12 2.07
C ILE A 97 5.04 3.30 0.58
N TRP A 98 4.47 4.34 -0.02
CA TRP A 98 4.60 4.66 -1.43
C TRP A 98 6.06 5.02 -1.78
N ALA A 99 6.68 5.91 -1.02
CA ALA A 99 8.08 6.30 -1.22
C ALA A 99 9.03 5.11 -1.06
N ALA A 100 8.82 4.30 -0.01
CA ALA A 100 9.60 3.10 0.25
C ALA A 100 9.51 2.11 -0.91
N ALA A 101 8.30 1.87 -1.44
CA ALA A 101 8.10 1.02 -2.60
C ALA A 101 8.85 1.55 -3.83
N ALA A 102 8.79 2.86 -4.10
CA ALA A 102 9.48 3.48 -5.22
C ALA A 102 11.02 3.40 -5.11
N ILE A 103 11.57 3.53 -3.89
CA ILE A 103 13.02 3.42 -3.65
C ILE A 103 13.50 1.97 -3.85
N VAL A 104 12.79 1.01 -3.27
CA VAL A 104 13.15 -0.43 -3.38
C VAL A 104 13.09 -0.88 -4.84
N ASP A 105 12.08 -0.44 -5.59
CA ASP A 105 11.94 -0.73 -7.02
C ASP A 105 13.09 -0.14 -7.86
N LYS A 106 13.63 1.03 -7.48
CA LYS A 106 14.81 1.62 -8.13
C LYS A 106 16.13 0.91 -7.80
N ARG A 107 16.34 0.48 -6.56
CA ARG A 107 17.55 -0.29 -6.13
C ARG A 107 17.63 -1.70 -6.75
N SER A 108 16.54 -2.09 -7.38
CA SER A 108 16.31 -3.45 -7.84
C SER A 108 16.70 -3.73 -9.28
N PHE A 109 17.15 -2.69 -9.99
CA PHE A 109 17.81 -2.68 -11.28
C PHE A 109 19.32 -2.50 -11.09
#